data_AF-A0A351SMN7-F1
#
_entry.id   AF-A0A351SMN7-F1
#
_cell.length_a   1.000
_cell.length_b   1.000
_cell.length_c   1.000
_cell.angle_alpha   90.00
_cell.angle_beta   90.00
_cell.angle_gamma   90.00
#
_symmetry.space_group_name_H-M   'P 1'
#
loop_
_entity.id
_entity.type
_entity.pdbx_description
1 polymer ?
#
loop_
_entity_poly.entity_id
_entity_poly.type
_entity_poly.pdbx_seq_one_letter_code
_entity_poly.pdbx_strand_id
1 'polypeptide(L)'
;MNFEKAIRNINRSLDKKQPKSFNANWIKYRCNISYRFIINNITNEFGEPDWDLVTANLDRQFQRLWSKGLKRKQSNEYSDASEVILVLNPYKEKLYTFISQIDQEDRKICDRISISLVRLAQRGNLFAIQKLKQLIPFLINQWIEGYKLNRWRGYNDLINICIDDCIRRYRYSGSFIGYLNKTMEYAGRPLKSIEAFSLDKKSQITDKAIIDNVAKDYQTGEVKIF
;
A
#
# COMPACT_ATOMS: atom_id res chain seq x y z
N MET A 1 -18.26 8.55 26.91
CA MET A 1 -17.91 8.95 25.53
C MET A 1 -17.72 7.66 24.75
N ASN A 2 -18.22 7.54 23.52
CA ASN A 2 -17.93 6.40 22.65
C ASN A 2 -17.16 6.88 21.41
N PHE A 3 -16.62 5.93 20.63
CA PHE A 3 -15.78 6.23 19.48
C PHE A 3 -16.49 7.12 18.44
N GLU A 4 -17.73 6.78 18.08
CA GLU A 4 -18.51 7.57 17.13
C GLU A 4 -18.72 9.02 17.59
N LYS A 5 -19.06 9.23 18.87
CA LYS A 5 -19.24 10.57 19.43
C LYS A 5 -17.92 11.34 19.46
N ALA A 6 -16.80 10.67 19.73
CA ALA A 6 -15.48 11.29 19.67
C ALA A 6 -15.15 11.78 18.25
N ILE A 7 -15.39 10.95 17.23
CA ILE A 7 -15.21 11.27 15.80
C ILE A 7 -16.13 12.41 15.37
N ARG A 8 -17.44 12.34 15.68
CA ARG A 8 -18.39 13.42 15.36
C ARG A 8 -17.99 14.76 15.96
N ASN A 9 -17.47 14.77 17.19
CA ASN A 9 -16.98 15.99 17.83
C ASN A 9 -15.74 16.57 17.13
N ILE A 10 -14.85 15.70 16.64
CA ILE A 10 -13.66 16.12 15.88
C ILE A 10 -14.10 16.70 14.53
N ASN A 11 -14.95 16.00 13.77
CA ASN A 11 -15.47 16.49 12.47
C ASN A 11 -16.16 17.85 12.63
N ARG A 12 -17.04 18.02 13.63
CA ARG A 12 -17.69 19.31 13.91
C ARG A 12 -16.69 20.42 14.22
N SER A 13 -15.60 20.10 14.93
CA SER A 13 -14.58 21.08 15.27
C SER A 13 -13.73 21.46 14.06
N LEU A 14 -13.43 20.50 13.18
CA LEU A 14 -12.71 20.73 11.93
C LEU A 14 -13.55 21.58 10.97
N ASP A 15 -14.85 21.27 10.87
CA ASP A 15 -15.79 22.02 10.04
C ASP A 15 -15.95 23.48 10.50
N LYS A 16 -16.04 23.71 11.81
CA LYS A 16 -16.17 25.07 12.37
C LYS A 16 -14.90 25.91 12.26
N LYS A 17 -13.72 25.28 12.30
CA LYS A 17 -12.43 25.98 12.37
C LYS A 17 -11.65 26.00 11.06
N GLN A 18 -12.01 25.15 10.10
CA GLN A 18 -11.42 25.05 8.76
C GLN A 18 -9.88 25.15 8.78
N PRO A 19 -9.17 24.31 9.55
CA PRO A 19 -7.72 24.38 9.61
C PRO A 19 -7.10 23.95 8.26
N LYS A 20 -6.03 24.62 7.82
CA LYS A 20 -5.27 24.20 6.63
C LYS A 20 -4.66 22.79 6.78
N SER A 21 -4.26 22.44 8.00
CA SER A 21 -3.83 21.10 8.39
C SER A 21 -4.02 20.92 9.89
N PHE A 22 -4.17 19.69 10.36
CA PHE A 22 -4.31 19.38 11.79
C PHE A 22 -3.54 18.12 12.18
N ASN A 23 -3.32 17.92 13.47
CA ASN A 23 -2.56 16.81 14.02
C ASN A 23 -3.08 16.44 15.43
N ALA A 24 -2.44 15.47 16.09
CA ALA A 24 -2.83 15.03 17.44
C ALA A 24 -2.85 16.18 18.45
N ASN A 25 -1.89 17.11 18.39
CA ASN A 25 -1.83 18.28 19.27
C ASN A 25 -3.01 19.24 18.99
N TRP A 26 -3.38 19.43 17.73
CA TRP A 26 -4.56 20.21 17.39
C TRP A 26 -5.82 19.63 18.04
N ILE A 27 -5.99 18.30 17.98
CA ILE A 27 -7.11 17.59 18.64
C ILE A 27 -7.03 17.75 20.16
N LYS A 28 -5.84 17.66 20.76
CA LYS A 28 -5.63 17.90 22.20
C LYS A 28 -6.14 19.28 22.62
N TYR A 29 -5.77 20.33 21.88
CA TYR A 29 -6.13 21.71 22.24
C TYR A 29 -7.57 22.08 21.89
N ARG A 30 -8.16 21.52 20.83
CA ARG A 30 -9.50 21.88 20.36
C ARG A 30 -10.60 20.91 20.78
N CYS A 31 -10.26 19.65 20.98
CA CYS A 31 -11.18 18.55 21.27
C CYS A 31 -10.66 17.68 22.42
N ASN A 32 -10.23 18.29 23.54
CA ASN A 32 -9.55 17.60 24.65
C ASN A 32 -10.30 16.35 25.17
N ILE A 33 -11.64 16.39 25.24
CA ILE A 33 -12.44 15.26 25.70
C ILE A 33 -12.33 14.07 24.72
N SER A 34 -12.45 14.33 23.40
CA SER A 34 -12.24 13.31 22.38
C SER A 34 -10.80 12.80 22.37
N TYR A 35 -9.83 13.70 22.55
CA TYR A 35 -8.40 13.36 22.63
C TYR A 35 -8.10 12.39 23.79
N ARG A 36 -8.57 12.70 25.00
CA ARG A 36 -8.39 11.83 26.18
C ARG A 36 -9.05 10.47 26.00
N PHE A 37 -10.25 10.45 25.42
CA PHE A 37 -10.92 9.20 25.10
C PHE A 37 -10.09 8.33 24.15
N ILE A 38 -9.57 8.92 23.06
CA ILE A 38 -8.75 8.22 22.08
C ILE A 38 -7.50 7.63 22.71
N ILE A 39 -6.74 8.41 23.48
CA ILE A 39 -5.51 7.91 24.11
C ILE A 39 -5.79 6.74 25.05
N ASN A 40 -6.88 6.81 25.81
CA ASN A 40 -7.15 5.83 26.84
C ASN A 40 -7.81 4.54 26.32
N ASN A 41 -8.44 4.57 25.14
CA ASN A 41 -9.30 3.47 24.67
C ASN A 41 -8.97 2.97 23.27
N ILE A 42 -8.24 3.74 22.46
CA ILE A 42 -7.99 3.46 21.06
C ILE A 42 -6.47 3.37 20.86
N THR A 43 -5.93 2.19 21.13
CA THR A 43 -4.50 1.90 21.01
C THR A 43 -4.20 0.90 19.91
N ASN A 44 -3.02 1.02 19.31
CA ASN A 44 -2.47 0.04 18.37
C ASN A 44 -1.80 -1.12 19.12
N GLU A 45 -1.18 -2.02 18.37
CA GLU A 45 -0.48 -3.20 18.88
C GLU A 45 0.71 -2.86 19.80
N PHE A 46 1.17 -1.61 19.78
CA PHE A 46 2.27 -1.08 20.59
C PHE A 46 1.80 -0.27 21.81
N GLY A 47 0.50 -0.22 22.07
CA GLY A 47 -0.07 0.59 23.16
C GLY A 47 -0.04 2.10 22.89
N GLU A 48 0.30 2.53 21.68
CA GLU A 48 0.25 3.93 21.28
C GLU A 48 -1.14 4.27 20.73
N PRO A 49 -1.61 5.53 20.79
CA PRO A 49 -2.89 5.91 20.23
C PRO A 49 -2.97 5.62 18.72
N ASP A 50 -3.99 4.87 18.30
CA ASP A 50 -4.18 4.48 16.90
C ASP A 50 -4.80 5.63 16.09
N TRP A 51 -3.93 6.57 15.70
CA TRP A 51 -4.33 7.70 14.87
C TRP A 51 -4.76 7.30 13.47
N ASP A 52 -4.28 6.17 12.94
CA ASP A 52 -4.64 5.72 11.60
C ASP A 52 -6.12 5.25 11.59
N LEU A 53 -6.56 4.52 12.63
CA LEU A 53 -7.97 4.19 12.82
C LEU A 53 -8.84 5.43 13.03
N VAL A 54 -8.42 6.35 13.90
CA VAL A 54 -9.18 7.59 14.18
C VAL A 54 -9.40 8.37 12.90
N THR A 55 -8.34 8.58 12.13
CA THR A 55 -8.40 9.45 10.96
C THR A 55 -9.09 8.79 9.76
N ALA A 56 -9.03 7.46 9.63
CA ALA A 56 -9.84 6.73 8.65
C ALA A 56 -11.35 6.88 8.85
N ASN A 57 -11.79 7.18 10.08
CA ASN A 57 -13.20 7.37 10.42
C ASN A 57 -13.66 8.85 10.39
N LEU A 58 -12.76 9.80 10.12
CA LEU A 58 -13.14 11.21 9.90
C LEU A 58 -13.82 11.40 8.55
N ASP A 59 -14.50 12.52 8.34
CA ASP A 59 -15.09 12.81 7.03
C ASP A 59 -13.99 12.93 5.96
N ARG A 60 -14.25 12.41 4.76
CA ARG A 60 -13.26 12.25 3.68
C ARG A 60 -12.49 13.55 3.36
N GLN A 61 -13.16 14.69 3.44
CA GLN A 61 -12.57 16.00 3.22
C GLN A 61 -11.48 16.35 4.25
N PHE A 62 -11.66 15.90 5.50
CA PHE A 62 -10.73 16.17 6.60
C PHE A 62 -9.60 15.16 6.65
N GLN A 63 -9.77 13.93 6.20
CA GLN A 63 -8.70 12.92 6.20
C GLN A 63 -7.42 13.43 5.50
N ARG A 64 -7.56 14.21 4.43
CA ARG A 64 -6.44 14.79 3.66
C ARG A 64 -5.71 15.92 4.40
N LEU A 65 -6.35 16.56 5.36
CA LEU A 65 -5.78 17.66 6.15
C LEU A 65 -4.96 17.13 7.35
N TRP A 66 -5.01 15.82 7.60
CA TRP A 66 -4.22 15.20 8.65
C TRP A 66 -2.73 15.29 8.31
N SER A 67 -2.00 15.93 9.22
CA SER A 67 -0.56 16.04 9.19
C SER A 67 -0.01 15.26 10.38
N LYS A 68 0.58 14.09 10.15
CA LYS A 68 1.54 13.57 11.14
C LYS A 68 2.67 14.59 11.14
N GLY A 69 2.93 15.26 12.28
CA GLY A 69 3.92 16.34 12.42
C GLY A 69 5.38 15.92 12.18
N LEU A 70 5.60 14.87 11.39
CA LEU A 70 6.87 14.29 11.01
C LEU A 70 7.40 15.04 9.79
N LYS A 71 8.32 15.98 10.04
CA LYS A 71 9.42 16.18 9.10
C LYS A 71 10.02 14.79 8.85
N ARG A 72 10.23 14.41 7.58
CA ARG A 72 10.88 13.15 7.18
C ARG A 72 12.28 13.11 7.77
N LYS A 73 12.42 12.74 9.05
CA LYS A 73 13.69 12.24 9.55
C LYS A 73 13.87 10.92 8.84
N GLN A 74 14.98 10.77 8.11
CA GLN A 74 15.48 9.45 7.77
C GLN A 74 15.61 8.72 9.10
N SER A 75 14.68 7.82 9.38
CA SER A 75 14.81 6.97 10.55
C SER A 75 15.93 5.99 10.22
N ASN A 76 16.85 5.78 11.15
CA ASN A 76 17.92 4.82 10.94
C ASN A 76 17.30 3.45 10.73
N GLU A 77 17.79 2.73 9.71
CA GLU A 77 17.34 1.39 9.43
C GLU A 77 17.68 0.47 10.62
N TYR A 78 16.76 -0.41 10.97
CA TYR A 78 16.93 -1.37 12.05
C TYR A 78 16.22 -2.69 11.72
N SER A 79 16.61 -3.75 12.43
CA SER A 79 16.15 -5.11 12.19
C SER A 79 15.60 -5.70 13.48
N ASP A 80 14.32 -5.44 13.76
CA ASP A 80 13.61 -6.06 14.89
C ASP A 80 12.43 -6.91 14.41
N ALA A 81 12.60 -8.23 14.51
CA ALA A 81 11.58 -9.20 14.13
C ALA A 81 10.43 -9.26 15.15
N SER A 82 10.68 -8.88 16.41
CA SER A 82 9.69 -8.94 17.49
C SER A 82 8.54 -7.99 17.21
N GLU A 83 8.81 -6.78 16.73
CA GLU A 83 7.76 -5.82 16.33
C GLU A 83 6.88 -6.37 15.20
N VAL A 84 7.48 -7.05 14.22
CA VAL A 84 6.73 -7.68 13.12
C VAL A 84 5.87 -8.82 13.66
N ILE A 85 6.39 -9.64 14.56
CA ILE A 85 5.63 -10.72 15.21
C ILE A 85 4.48 -10.15 16.03
N LEU A 86 4.69 -9.07 16.79
CA LEU A 86 3.64 -8.41 17.56
C LEU A 86 2.48 -7.94 16.68
N VAL A 87 2.77 -7.41 15.48
CA VAL A 87 1.73 -7.01 14.51
C VAL A 87 1.04 -8.23 13.90
N LEU A 88 1.76 -9.29 13.57
CA LEU A 88 1.19 -10.43 12.84
C LEU A 88 0.48 -11.45 13.72
N ASN A 89 0.93 -11.65 14.97
CA ASN A 89 0.47 -12.71 15.84
C ASN A 89 -1.06 -12.65 16.11
N PRO A 90 -1.67 -11.47 16.37
CA PRO A 90 -3.12 -11.35 16.52
C PRO A 90 -3.92 -11.77 15.28
N TYR A 91 -3.28 -11.76 14.11
CA TYR A 91 -3.89 -12.03 12.82
C TYR A 91 -3.36 -13.28 12.14
N LYS A 92 -2.66 -14.17 12.87
CA LYS A 92 -1.99 -15.35 12.30
C LYS A 92 -2.93 -16.20 11.44
N GLU A 93 -4.15 -16.43 11.93
CA GLU A 93 -5.19 -17.19 11.23
C GLU A 93 -5.90 -16.41 10.12
N LYS A 94 -5.64 -15.11 10.03
CA LYS A 94 -6.23 -14.18 9.04
C LYS A 94 -5.23 -13.73 7.98
N LEU A 95 -4.01 -14.28 7.97
CA LEU A 95 -3.02 -13.97 6.92
C LEU A 95 -3.44 -14.47 5.53
N TYR A 96 -4.39 -15.41 5.44
CA TYR A 96 -4.98 -15.82 4.17
C TYR A 96 -5.64 -14.66 3.40
N THR A 97 -5.99 -13.57 4.09
CA THR A 97 -6.61 -12.38 3.49
C THR A 97 -5.71 -11.66 2.47
N PHE A 98 -4.42 -11.99 2.42
CA PHE A 98 -3.49 -11.58 1.36
C PHE A 98 -3.55 -12.45 0.10
N ILE A 99 -4.19 -13.62 0.18
CA ILE A 99 -4.34 -14.58 -0.93
C ILE A 99 -5.77 -14.54 -1.46
N SER A 100 -6.76 -14.58 -0.56
CA SER A 100 -8.18 -14.57 -0.92
C SER A 100 -8.97 -13.71 0.07
N GLN A 101 -9.81 -12.84 -0.47
CA GLN A 101 -10.68 -11.94 0.30
C GLN A 101 -12.12 -12.27 -0.06
N ILE A 102 -12.82 -12.92 0.87
CA ILE A 102 -14.18 -13.40 0.62
C ILE A 102 -15.18 -12.26 0.85
N ASP A 103 -15.00 -11.52 1.94
CA ASP A 103 -15.93 -10.48 2.36
C ASP A 103 -15.25 -9.11 2.60
N GLN A 104 -16.06 -8.15 3.07
CA GLN A 104 -15.57 -6.81 3.38
C GLN A 104 -14.70 -6.78 4.65
N GLU A 105 -14.88 -7.71 5.58
CA GLU A 105 -14.09 -7.78 6.81
C GLU A 105 -12.67 -8.28 6.53
N ASP A 106 -12.51 -9.29 5.67
CA ASP A 106 -11.22 -9.76 5.17
C ASP A 106 -10.42 -8.61 4.55
N ARG A 107 -11.08 -7.75 3.76
CA ARG A 107 -10.46 -6.55 3.18
C ARG A 107 -9.97 -5.57 4.24
N LYS A 108 -10.80 -5.32 5.27
CA LYS A 108 -10.43 -4.44 6.39
C LYS A 108 -9.27 -5.01 7.20
N ILE A 109 -9.26 -6.32 7.44
CA ILE A 109 -8.18 -7.00 8.17
C ILE A 109 -6.87 -6.92 7.38
N CYS A 110 -6.91 -7.29 6.10
CA CYS A 110 -5.74 -7.20 5.21
C CYS A 110 -5.16 -5.78 5.18
N ASP A 111 -6.03 -4.78 5.04
CA ASP A 111 -5.63 -3.39 5.01
C ASP A 111 -5.06 -2.93 6.36
N ARG A 112 -5.63 -3.35 7.48
CA ARG A 112 -5.13 -3.06 8.82
C ARG A 112 -3.72 -3.62 9.04
N ILE A 113 -3.51 -4.90 8.73
CA ILE A 113 -2.18 -5.54 8.81
C ILE A 113 -1.18 -4.79 7.93
N SER A 114 -1.59 -4.45 6.71
CA SER A 114 -0.75 -3.72 5.75
C SER A 114 -0.36 -2.35 6.28
N ILE A 115 -1.30 -1.59 6.85
CA ILE A 115 -1.03 -0.27 7.43
C ILE A 115 -0.06 -0.39 8.60
N SER A 116 -0.28 -1.31 9.54
CA SER A 116 0.60 -1.48 10.71
C SER A 116 2.04 -1.83 10.28
N LEU A 117 2.20 -2.76 9.33
CA LEU A 117 3.51 -3.09 8.77
C LEU A 117 4.14 -1.92 8.00
N VAL A 118 3.35 -1.15 7.24
CA VAL A 118 3.84 0.05 6.53
C VAL A 118 4.31 1.09 7.53
N ARG A 119 3.65 1.25 8.68
CA ARG A 119 4.11 2.18 9.73
C ARG A 119 5.44 1.74 10.33
N LEU A 120 5.64 0.44 10.58
CA LEU A 120 6.93 -0.09 11.01
C LEU A 120 8.02 0.12 9.96
N ALA A 121 7.72 -0.19 8.69
CA ALA A 121 8.63 0.03 7.58
C ALA A 121 9.02 1.51 7.44
N GLN A 122 8.07 2.44 7.61
CA GLN A 122 8.33 3.89 7.60
C GLN A 122 9.18 4.37 8.80
N ARG A 123 9.18 3.63 9.91
CA ARG A 123 10.10 3.84 11.05
C ARG A 123 11.49 3.28 10.79
N GLY A 124 11.72 2.54 9.69
CA GLY A 124 13.02 1.98 9.34
C GLY A 124 13.17 0.49 9.62
N ASN A 125 12.09 -0.22 10.02
CA ASN A 125 12.17 -1.66 10.26
C ASN A 125 12.32 -2.44 8.93
N LEU A 126 13.49 -3.03 8.71
CA LEU A 126 13.83 -3.79 7.51
C LEU A 126 13.01 -5.08 7.38
N PHE A 127 12.72 -5.76 8.49
CA PHE A 127 11.90 -6.97 8.47
C PHE A 127 10.45 -6.67 8.10
N ALA A 128 9.92 -5.50 8.48
CA ALA A 128 8.59 -5.08 8.05
C ALA A 128 8.51 -4.87 6.54
N ILE A 129 9.55 -4.24 5.93
CA ILE A 129 9.65 -4.09 4.47
C ILE A 129 9.70 -5.46 3.78
N GLN A 130 10.58 -6.35 4.25
CA GLN A 130 10.69 -7.70 3.71
C GLN A 130 9.36 -8.46 3.80
N LYS A 131 8.65 -8.33 4.92
CA LYS A 131 7.37 -8.99 5.12
C LYS A 131 6.28 -8.44 4.19
N LEU A 132 6.22 -7.13 3.99
CA LEU A 132 5.32 -6.53 3.01
C LEU A 132 5.64 -7.01 1.58
N LYS A 133 6.93 -7.10 1.22
CA LYS A 133 7.36 -7.66 -0.08
C LYS A 133 7.07 -9.14 -0.23
N GLN A 134 6.88 -9.89 0.85
CA GLN A 134 6.41 -11.27 0.80
C GLN A 134 4.90 -11.37 0.62
N LEU A 135 4.13 -10.54 1.34
CA LEU A 135 2.67 -10.66 1.43
C LEU A 135 1.94 -9.96 0.28
N ILE A 136 2.34 -8.72 -0.07
CA ILE A 136 1.65 -7.91 -1.07
C ILE A 136 1.64 -8.56 -2.46
N PRO A 137 2.71 -9.24 -2.95
CA PRO A 137 2.68 -9.86 -4.27
C PRO A 137 1.55 -10.85 -4.48
N PHE A 138 1.06 -11.55 -3.45
CA PHE A 138 -0.10 -12.42 -3.57
C PHE A 138 -1.35 -11.65 -4.03
N LEU A 139 -1.61 -10.48 -3.44
CA LEU A 139 -2.71 -9.59 -3.85
C LEU A 139 -2.50 -9.03 -5.25
N ILE A 140 -1.26 -8.61 -5.56
CA ILE A 140 -0.93 -8.03 -6.86
C ILE A 140 -1.12 -9.06 -7.96
N ASN A 141 -0.71 -10.31 -7.76
CA ASN A 141 -0.88 -11.38 -8.73
C ASN A 141 -2.37 -11.57 -9.06
N GLN A 142 -3.25 -11.58 -8.05
CA GLN A 142 -4.69 -11.62 -8.26
C GLN A 142 -5.20 -10.40 -9.03
N TRP A 143 -4.64 -9.21 -8.79
CA TRP A 143 -5.04 -8.01 -9.55
C TRP A 143 -4.56 -8.01 -10.99
N ILE A 144 -3.38 -8.57 -11.26
CA ILE A 144 -2.79 -8.69 -12.61
C ILE A 144 -3.63 -9.60 -13.50
N GLU A 145 -4.33 -10.57 -12.93
CA GLU A 145 -5.32 -11.36 -13.68
C GLU A 145 -6.49 -10.50 -14.19
N GLY A 146 -6.76 -9.37 -13.55
CA GLY A 146 -7.76 -8.40 -13.98
C GLY A 146 -7.28 -7.48 -15.12
N TYR A 147 -8.24 -7.01 -15.93
CA TYR A 147 -8.00 -6.16 -17.10
C TYR A 147 -7.19 -4.88 -16.80
N LYS A 148 -7.38 -4.28 -15.62
CA LYS A 148 -6.76 -2.98 -15.29
C LYS A 148 -5.25 -3.07 -15.01
N LEU A 149 -4.77 -4.22 -14.56
CA LEU A 149 -3.39 -4.40 -14.09
C LEU A 149 -2.65 -5.50 -14.85
N ASN A 150 -3.27 -6.14 -15.86
CA ASN A 150 -2.64 -7.16 -16.70
C ASN A 150 -1.31 -6.74 -17.34
N ARG A 151 -1.10 -5.45 -17.60
CA ARG A 151 0.14 -4.90 -18.16
C ARG A 151 1.34 -5.06 -17.24
N TRP A 152 1.12 -5.26 -15.95
CA TRP A 152 2.19 -5.50 -14.98
C TRP A 152 2.71 -6.93 -14.99
N ARG A 153 2.06 -7.85 -15.71
CA ARG A 153 2.54 -9.22 -15.87
C ARG A 153 3.98 -9.20 -16.38
N GLY A 154 4.88 -9.91 -15.71
CA GLY A 154 6.30 -10.01 -16.08
C GLY A 154 7.19 -8.88 -15.59
N TYR A 155 6.64 -7.81 -14.99
CA TYR A 155 7.41 -6.68 -14.48
C TYR A 155 7.66 -6.77 -12.96
N ASN A 156 8.07 -7.95 -12.47
CA ASN A 156 8.23 -8.23 -11.04
C ASN A 156 9.17 -7.25 -10.31
N ASP A 157 10.26 -6.83 -10.97
CA ASP A 157 11.20 -5.87 -10.39
C ASP A 157 10.56 -4.49 -10.22
N LEU A 158 9.80 -4.03 -11.22
CA LEU A 158 9.07 -2.76 -11.14
C LEU A 158 7.95 -2.81 -10.10
N ILE A 159 7.32 -3.97 -9.91
CA ILE A 159 6.33 -4.17 -8.84
C ILE A 159 6.98 -3.94 -7.48
N ASN A 160 8.14 -4.55 -7.22
CA ASN A 160 8.87 -4.38 -5.96
C ASN A 160 9.27 -2.92 -5.71
N ILE A 161 9.74 -2.22 -6.75
CA ILE A 161 10.05 -0.78 -6.68
C ILE A 161 8.79 0.03 -6.37
N CYS A 162 7.66 -0.28 -7.02
CA CYS A 162 6.39 0.39 -6.79
C CYS A 162 5.89 0.21 -5.34
N ILE A 163 6.05 -1.01 -4.79
CA ILE A 163 5.73 -1.29 -3.38
C ILE A 163 6.59 -0.43 -2.46
N ASP A 164 7.90 -0.39 -2.66
CA ASP A 164 8.82 0.42 -1.84
C ASP A 164 8.45 1.91 -1.86
N ASP A 165 8.19 2.44 -3.05
CA ASP A 165 7.78 3.83 -3.22
C ASP A 165 6.43 4.12 -2.57
N CYS A 166 5.48 3.17 -2.66
CA CYS A 166 4.20 3.30 -1.99
C CYS A 166 4.35 3.29 -0.47
N ILE A 167 5.16 2.38 0.10
CA ILE A 167 5.48 2.35 1.53
C ILE A 167 6.06 3.70 1.96
N ARG A 168 7.05 4.25 1.26
CA ARG A 168 7.68 5.53 1.61
C ARG A 168 6.74 6.73 1.50
N ARG A 169 5.81 6.71 0.54
CA ARG A 169 4.94 7.85 0.21
C ARG A 169 3.57 7.79 0.89
N TYR A 170 3.18 6.65 1.47
CA TYR A 170 1.88 6.46 2.10
C TYR A 170 1.74 7.33 3.35
N ARG A 171 1.14 8.52 3.17
CA ARG A 171 0.85 9.48 4.24
C ARG A 171 -0.59 9.39 4.73
N TYR A 172 -1.48 8.95 3.85
CA TYR A 172 -2.91 9.01 4.06
C TYR A 172 -3.36 7.99 5.12
N SER A 173 -4.48 8.28 5.74
CA SER A 173 -5.16 7.43 6.72
C SER A 173 -6.44 6.89 6.12
N GLY A 174 -6.25 5.97 5.19
CA GLY A 174 -7.29 5.17 4.56
C GLY A 174 -6.62 3.93 4.01
N SER A 175 -7.20 3.27 3.02
CA SER A 175 -6.63 1.99 2.60
C SER A 175 -5.26 2.11 1.94
N PHE A 176 -4.25 1.44 2.52
CA PHE A 176 -2.94 1.28 1.89
C PHE A 176 -3.07 0.40 0.65
N ILE A 177 -3.82 -0.70 0.76
CA ILE A 177 -4.06 -1.61 -0.36
C ILE A 177 -4.76 -0.90 -1.52
N GLY A 178 -5.78 -0.10 -1.23
CA GLY A 178 -6.47 0.71 -2.22
C GLY A 178 -5.57 1.79 -2.83
N TYR A 179 -4.72 2.44 -2.02
CA TYR A 179 -3.71 3.39 -2.50
C TYR A 179 -2.71 2.73 -3.46
N LEU A 180 -2.18 1.57 -3.09
CA LEU A 180 -1.25 0.79 -3.90
C LEU A 180 -1.89 0.37 -5.23
N ASN A 181 -3.08 -0.24 -5.16
CA ASN A 181 -3.82 -0.68 -6.35
C ASN A 181 -4.03 0.47 -7.34
N LYS A 182 -4.48 1.63 -6.83
CA LYS A 182 -4.73 2.81 -7.68
C LYS A 182 -3.43 3.39 -8.25
N THR A 183 -2.35 3.37 -7.48
CA THR A 183 -1.03 3.80 -7.94
C THR A 183 -0.52 2.91 -9.07
N MET A 184 -0.63 1.59 -8.92
CA MET A 184 -0.27 0.65 -9.98
C MET A 184 -1.14 0.81 -11.23
N GLU A 185 -2.45 1.07 -11.08
CA GLU A 185 -3.35 1.30 -12.21
C GLU A 185 -2.87 2.47 -13.08
N TYR A 186 -2.41 3.56 -12.46
CA TYR A 186 -1.89 4.71 -13.19
C TYR A 186 -0.47 4.49 -13.71
N ALA A 187 0.43 3.95 -12.88
CA ALA A 187 1.81 3.72 -13.25
C ALA A 187 1.97 2.61 -14.31
N GLY A 188 1.00 1.71 -14.45
CA GLY A 188 0.99 0.65 -15.45
C GLY A 188 0.52 1.07 -16.85
N ARG A 189 -0.09 2.26 -17.00
CA ARG A 189 -0.56 2.75 -18.31
C ARG A 189 0.53 2.81 -19.39
N PRO A 190 1.77 3.29 -19.12
CA PRO A 190 2.84 3.29 -20.11
C PRO A 190 3.46 1.92 -20.36
N LEU A 191 3.19 0.89 -19.55
CA LEU A 191 3.79 -0.43 -19.71
C LEU A 191 3.23 -1.13 -20.96
N LYS A 192 4.11 -1.78 -21.71
CA LYS A 192 3.73 -2.67 -22.81
C LYS A 192 3.38 -4.04 -22.23
N SER A 193 2.29 -4.66 -22.69
CA SER A 193 1.96 -6.03 -22.29
C SER A 193 3.05 -7.01 -22.79
N ILE A 194 3.23 -8.14 -22.09
CA ILE A 194 4.14 -9.21 -22.54
C ILE A 194 3.82 -9.65 -23.97
N GLU A 195 2.55 -9.67 -24.34
CA GLU A 195 2.10 -10.01 -25.69
C GLU A 195 2.70 -9.10 -26.77
N ALA A 196 3.10 -7.87 -26.44
CA ALA A 196 3.82 -7.00 -27.37
C ALA A 196 5.24 -7.50 -27.69
N PHE A 197 5.80 -8.35 -26.84
CA PHE A 197 7.13 -8.96 -26.96
C PHE A 197 7.05 -10.46 -27.35
N SER A 198 5.86 -10.99 -27.63
CA SER A 198 5.71 -12.39 -28.04
C SER A 198 6.28 -12.61 -29.43
N LEU A 199 7.22 -13.56 -29.54
CA LEU A 199 7.79 -14.01 -30.81
C LEU A 199 6.88 -15.03 -31.53
N ASP A 200 5.85 -15.53 -30.84
CA ASP A 200 4.85 -16.43 -31.41
C ASP A 200 3.78 -15.69 -32.22
N LYS A 201 3.77 -14.34 -32.13
CA LYS A 201 2.93 -13.54 -33.01
C LYS A 201 3.37 -13.75 -34.45
N LYS A 202 2.38 -13.93 -35.33
CA LYS A 202 2.63 -13.96 -36.76
C LYS A 202 3.09 -12.59 -37.24
N SER A 203 4.18 -12.57 -38.01
CA SER A 203 4.62 -11.39 -38.73
C SER A 203 3.56 -11.01 -39.76
N GLN A 204 3.21 -9.72 -39.83
CA GLN A 204 2.28 -9.20 -40.85
C GLN A 204 2.82 -9.33 -42.28
N ILE A 205 4.13 -9.57 -42.43
CA ILE A 205 4.83 -9.61 -43.71
C ILE A 205 4.97 -11.05 -44.21
N THR A 206 5.34 -11.99 -43.34
CA THR A 206 5.64 -13.38 -43.72
C THR A 206 4.55 -14.38 -43.33
N ASP A 207 3.55 -13.98 -42.54
CA ASP A 207 2.49 -14.81 -41.94
C ASP A 207 2.99 -16.03 -41.12
N LYS A 208 4.32 -16.10 -40.91
CA LYS A 208 5.03 -17.03 -40.03
C LYS A 208 5.24 -16.39 -38.66
N ALA A 209 5.47 -17.21 -37.63
CA ALA A 209 5.78 -16.69 -36.31
C ALA A 209 7.09 -15.88 -36.36
N ILE A 210 7.17 -14.77 -35.62
CA ILE A 210 8.38 -13.93 -35.58
C ILE A 210 9.60 -14.75 -35.14
N ILE A 211 9.42 -15.78 -34.31
CA ILE A 211 10.48 -16.71 -33.92
C ILE A 211 11.10 -17.46 -35.11
N ASP A 212 10.32 -17.79 -36.14
CA ASP A 212 10.80 -18.49 -37.33
C ASP A 212 11.68 -17.60 -38.22
N ASN A 213 11.61 -16.28 -38.00
CA ASN A 213 12.42 -15.29 -38.69
C ASN A 213 13.66 -14.86 -37.88
N VAL A 214 13.88 -15.45 -36.69
CA VAL A 214 15.08 -15.21 -35.90
C VAL A 214 16.23 -16.02 -36.50
N ALA A 215 17.20 -15.34 -37.12
CA ALA A 215 18.41 -15.96 -37.60
C ALA A 215 19.60 -15.51 -36.74
N LYS A 216 20.46 -16.48 -36.39
CA LYS A 216 21.72 -16.21 -35.70
C LYS A 216 22.82 -16.13 -36.74
N ASP A 217 23.53 -15.01 -36.78
CA ASP A 217 24.73 -14.87 -37.59
C ASP A 217 25.86 -15.64 -36.90
N TYR A 218 26.28 -16.76 -37.50
CA TYR A 218 27.28 -17.65 -36.92
C TYR A 218 28.70 -17.04 -36.90
N GLN A 219 28.96 -15.97 -37.66
CA GLN A 219 30.27 -15.32 -37.70
C GLN A 219 30.41 -14.21 -36.65
N THR A 220 29.32 -13.48 -36.37
CA THR A 220 29.32 -12.33 -35.44
C THR A 220 28.66 -12.66 -34.10
N GLY A 221 27.89 -13.74 -34.01
CA GLY A 221 27.13 -14.13 -32.83
C GLY A 221 25.86 -13.29 -32.60
N GLU A 222 25.60 -12.31 -33.47
CA GLU A 222 24.43 -11.43 -33.38
C GLU A 222 23.16 -12.16 -33.79
N VAL A 223 22.07 -11.88 -33.06
CA VAL A 223 20.73 -12.40 -33.37
C VAL A 223 19.97 -11.32 -34.13
N LYS A 224 19.52 -11.64 -35.34
CA LYS A 224 18.73 -10.74 -36.21
C LYS A 224 17.34 -11.32 -36.42
N ILE A 225 16.33 -10.44 -36.51
CA ILE A 225 14.93 -10.80 -36.79
C ILE A 225 14.60 -10.20 -38.16
N PHE A 226 14.13 -11.04 -39.10
CA PHE A 226 13.78 -10.66 -40.47
C PHE A 226 12.27 -10.48 -40.69
#